data_AF-A0AAP0J5R6-F1
#
_entry.id   AF-A0AAP0J5R6-F1
#
_cell.length_a   1.000
_cell.length_b   1.000
_cell.length_c   1.000
_cell.angle_alpha   90.00
_cell.angle_beta   90.00
_cell.angle_gamma   90.00
#
_symmetry.space_group_name_H-M   'P 1'
#
loop_
_entity.id
_entity.type
_entity.pdbx_description
1 polymer ?
#
loop_
_entity_poly.entity_id
_entity_poly.type
_entity_poly.pdbx_seq_one_letter_code
_entity_poly.pdbx_strand_id
1 'polypeptide(L)'
;MGFHNKTQSRWLGRKIQEARLVAKGYTQKYGVDYNKTFAPVEKINTIRVLLSVAANQDWPLLQFDVKNVFLHGELEEDVYMDLPPSISKFQKRVGIDVPSNGLVSTTMVCKLNKALYGLKQSRRAWFGRFHWQ
;
A
#
# COMPACT_ATOMS: atom_id res chain seq x y z
N MET A 1 14.98 -11.54 -9.49
CA MET A 1 14.70 -12.10 -8.15
C MET A 1 15.36 -11.21 -7.12
N GLY A 2 14.63 -10.73 -6.11
CA GLY A 2 15.22 -9.91 -5.04
C GLY A 2 14.14 -9.40 -4.08
N PHE A 3 13.86 -10.17 -3.03
CA PHE A 3 13.14 -9.68 -1.86
C PHE A 3 14.19 -9.05 -0.94
N HIS A 4 14.09 -7.74 -0.70
CA HIS A 4 14.93 -7.05 0.27
C HIS A 4 14.15 -6.91 1.59
N ASN A 5 14.45 -7.77 2.57
CA ASN A 5 13.85 -7.73 3.90
C ASN A 5 14.86 -7.15 4.89
N LYS A 6 14.60 -5.93 5.39
CA LYS A 6 15.21 -5.43 6.63
C LYS A 6 14.24 -4.53 7.38
N THR A 7 13.60 -5.09 8.40
CA THR A 7 13.56 -4.55 9.77
C THR A 7 13.29 -5.71 10.72
N GLN A 8 14.21 -5.99 11.66
CA GLN A 8 14.08 -7.08 12.63
C GLN A 8 13.46 -6.52 13.91
N SER A 9 12.36 -7.11 14.39
CA SER A 9 11.79 -6.81 15.70
C SER A 9 11.68 -8.09 16.50
N ARG A 10 12.32 -8.12 17.68
CA ARG A 10 12.46 -9.28 18.56
C ARG A 10 11.51 -9.09 19.75
N TRP A 11 10.40 -9.81 19.77
CA TRP A 11 9.52 -9.93 20.94
C TRP A 11 9.35 -11.43 21.27
N LEU A 12 9.61 -11.80 22.52
CA LEU A 12 9.40 -13.15 23.10
C LEU A 12 10.15 -14.33 22.44
N GLY A 13 11.35 -14.10 21.88
CA GLY A 13 12.22 -15.20 21.40
C GLY A 13 11.72 -15.93 20.14
N ARG A 14 10.56 -15.55 19.58
CA ARG A 14 10.09 -16.03 18.27
C ARG A 14 10.50 -15.04 17.17
N LYS A 15 11.10 -15.56 16.10
CA LYS A 15 11.42 -14.79 14.90
C LYS A 15 10.14 -14.55 14.11
N ILE A 16 9.52 -13.37 14.26
CA ILE A 16 8.39 -12.96 13.43
C ILE A 16 8.95 -12.44 12.11
N GLN A 17 8.61 -13.10 11.01
CA GLN A 17 8.91 -12.59 9.66
C GLN A 17 7.71 -11.79 9.17
N GLU A 18 7.82 -10.47 9.17
CA GLU A 18 6.85 -9.62 8.46
C GLU A 18 7.12 -9.70 6.96
N ALA A 19 6.20 -10.33 6.23
CA ALA A 19 6.16 -10.25 4.77
C ALA A 19 5.19 -9.14 4.37
N ARG A 20 5.60 -8.27 3.45
CA ARG A 20 4.76 -7.19 2.93
C ARG A 20 4.50 -7.40 1.45
N LEU A 21 3.23 -7.32 1.04
CA LEU A 21 2.87 -7.24 -0.37
C LEU A 21 3.07 -5.79 -0.84
N VAL A 22 3.92 -5.61 -1.84
CA VAL A 22 4.29 -4.30 -2.37
C VAL A 22 4.00 -4.27 -3.86
N ALA A 23 3.26 -3.26 -4.31
CA ALA A 23 3.01 -3.02 -5.72
C ALA A 23 4.26 -2.45 -6.39
N LYS A 24 4.46 -2.80 -7.67
CA LYS A 24 5.56 -2.29 -8.49
C LYS A 24 5.18 -0.94 -9.12
N GLY A 25 5.01 0.13 -8.35
CA GLY A 25 4.56 1.42 -8.92
C GLY A 25 5.45 2.02 -10.01
N TYR A 26 6.70 1.57 -10.13
CA TYR A 26 7.57 1.95 -11.24
C TYR A 26 7.08 1.42 -12.60
N THR A 27 6.22 0.39 -12.63
CA THR A 27 5.58 -0.11 -13.87
C THR A 27 4.30 0.64 -14.22
N GLN A 28 3.80 1.51 -13.34
CA GLN A 28 2.56 2.26 -13.59
C GLN A 28 2.77 3.41 -14.59
N LYS A 29 1.82 3.56 -15.50
CA LYS A 29 1.79 4.59 -16.54
C LYS A 29 0.78 5.69 -16.19
N TYR A 30 1.22 6.94 -16.34
CA TYR A 30 0.36 8.11 -16.17
C TYR A 30 -0.74 8.11 -17.23
N GLY A 31 -1.97 8.47 -16.85
CA GLY A 31 -3.12 8.49 -17.75
C GLY A 31 -3.76 7.11 -17.98
N VAL A 32 -3.14 6.03 -17.50
CA VAL A 32 -3.66 4.66 -17.58
C VAL A 32 -3.91 4.12 -16.17
N ASP A 33 -2.86 4.02 -15.36
CA ASP A 33 -2.93 3.41 -14.02
C ASP A 33 -3.14 4.44 -12.90
N TYR A 34 -2.93 5.72 -13.20
CA TYR A 34 -3.13 6.84 -12.28
C TYR A 34 -3.23 8.17 -13.04
N ASN A 35 -4.06 9.07 -12.50
CA ASN A 35 -4.20 10.44 -13.02
C ASN A 35 -3.67 11.50 -12.05
N LYS A 36 -3.70 11.21 -10.74
CA LYS A 36 -3.27 12.14 -9.69
C LYS A 36 -2.52 11.40 -8.59
N THR A 37 -1.35 11.92 -8.21
CA THR A 37 -0.49 11.32 -7.18
C THR A 37 -0.33 12.19 -5.94
N PHE A 38 -0.59 13.49 -6.07
CA PHE A 38 -0.35 14.45 -5.01
C PHE A 38 -1.40 14.31 -3.90
N ALA A 39 -0.91 14.19 -2.66
CA ALA A 39 -1.66 14.45 -1.43
C ALA A 39 -1.08 15.73 -0.81
N PRO A 40 -1.88 16.60 -0.20
CA PRO A 40 -1.32 17.72 0.55
C PRO A 40 -0.52 17.16 1.74
N VAL A 41 0.70 17.64 1.89
CA VAL A 41 1.59 17.30 3.00
C VAL A 41 1.81 18.57 3.79
N GLU A 42 1.51 18.52 5.07
CA GLU A 42 1.76 19.65 5.96
C GLU A 42 3.24 20.02 5.96
N LYS A 43 3.51 21.32 5.89
CA LYS A 43 4.88 21.81 5.94
C LYS A 43 5.43 21.63 7.34
N ILE A 44 6.68 21.22 7.45
CA ILE A 44 7.35 21.05 8.75
C ILE A 44 7.33 22.33 9.59
N ASN A 45 7.34 23.51 8.94
CA ASN A 45 7.23 24.79 9.63
C ASN A 45 5.87 24.95 10.33
N THR A 46 4.78 24.55 9.70
CA THR A 46 3.43 24.56 10.30
C THR A 46 3.39 23.66 11.52
N ILE A 47 3.93 22.43 11.40
CA ILE A 47 4.00 21.47 12.52
C ILE A 47 4.83 22.04 13.68
N ARG A 48 5.97 22.67 13.39
CA ARG A 48 6.82 23.30 14.42
C ARG A 48 6.08 24.42 15.15
N VAL A 49 5.39 25.30 14.42
CA VAL A 49 4.60 26.37 15.04
C VAL A 49 3.50 25.79 15.92
N LEU A 50 2.77 24.79 15.45
CA LEU A 50 1.73 24.11 16.23
C LEU A 50 2.30 23.50 17.52
N LEU A 51 3.45 22.82 17.44
CA LEU A 51 4.12 22.25 18.61
C LEU A 51 4.61 23.33 19.58
N SER A 52 5.13 24.46 19.08
CA SER A 52 5.54 25.59 19.92
C SER A 52 4.35 26.21 20.66
N VAL A 53 3.20 26.35 20.00
CA VAL A 53 1.97 26.84 20.64
C VAL A 53 1.50 25.86 21.71
N ALA A 54 1.45 24.56 21.40
CA ALA A 54 1.05 23.54 22.37
C ALA A 54 1.96 23.51 23.59
N ALA A 55 3.29 23.63 23.40
CA ALA A 55 4.25 23.70 24.49
C ALA A 55 4.10 24.96 25.35
N ASN A 56 3.85 26.13 24.73
CA ASN A 56 3.63 27.38 25.48
C ASN A 56 2.32 27.41 26.27
N GLN A 57 1.35 26.57 25.90
CA GLN A 57 0.02 26.50 26.52
C GLN A 57 -0.14 25.25 27.41
N ASP A 58 0.95 24.50 27.63
CA ASP A 58 0.95 23.22 28.37
C ASP A 58 -0.13 22.23 27.87
N TRP A 59 -0.38 22.20 26.56
CA TRP A 59 -1.39 21.33 25.96
C TRP A 59 -0.91 19.87 25.88
N PRO A 60 -1.74 18.89 26.26
CA PRO A 60 -1.42 17.49 26.08
C PRO A 60 -1.36 17.13 24.59
N LEU A 61 -0.26 16.51 24.16
CA LEU A 61 -0.05 16.03 22.80
C LEU A 61 -0.21 14.51 22.74
N LEU A 62 -1.03 14.03 21.81
CA LEU A 62 -1.23 12.61 21.55
C LEU A 62 -0.80 12.29 20.11
N GLN A 63 0.02 11.25 19.95
CA GLN A 63 0.45 10.75 18.64
C GLN A 63 -0.32 9.48 18.29
N PHE A 64 -0.91 9.48 17.09
CA PHE A 64 -1.57 8.30 16.54
C PHE A 64 -0.70 7.70 15.43
N ASP A 65 -0.20 6.48 15.66
CA ASP A 65 0.44 5.67 14.62
C ASP A 65 -0.55 4.63 14.10
N VAL A 66 -1.05 4.84 12.89
CA VAL A 66 -2.03 3.94 12.28
C VAL A 66 -1.29 2.86 11.49
N LYS A 67 -1.52 1.60 11.84
CA LYS A 67 -0.95 0.47 11.10
C LYS A 67 -1.72 0.26 9.80
N ASN A 68 -1.01 -0.11 8.74
CA ASN A 68 -1.59 -0.46 7.43
C ASN A 68 -2.44 0.65 6.78
N VAL A 69 -2.09 1.92 7.00
CA VAL A 69 -2.82 3.10 6.48
C VAL A 69 -3.29 2.96 5.03
N PHE A 70 -2.45 2.47 4.12
CA PHE A 70 -2.80 2.40 2.71
C PHE A 70 -3.94 1.42 2.43
N LEU A 71 -4.10 0.35 3.22
CA LEU A 71 -5.20 -0.61 3.05
C LEU A 71 -6.58 0.00 3.36
N HIS A 72 -6.62 1.15 4.01
CA HIS A 72 -7.86 1.90 4.24
C HIS A 72 -8.16 2.90 3.11
N GLY A 73 -7.16 3.26 2.30
CA GLY A 73 -7.33 4.16 1.16
C GLY A 73 -8.06 3.47 0.01
N GLU A 74 -9.06 4.16 -0.55
CA GLU A 74 -9.78 3.68 -1.73
C GLU A 74 -9.10 4.16 -3.00
N LEU A 75 -9.08 3.30 -4.02
CA LEU A 75 -8.54 3.64 -5.33
C LEU A 75 -9.70 4.13 -6.20
N GLU A 76 -9.55 5.33 -6.75
CA GLU A 76 -10.48 5.85 -7.77
C GLU A 76 -10.26 5.16 -9.12
N GLU A 77 -9.01 4.76 -9.39
CA GLU A 77 -8.61 4.09 -10.62
C GLU A 77 -8.64 2.56 -10.50
N ASP A 78 -8.98 1.88 -11.60
CA ASP A 78 -8.93 0.42 -11.69
C ASP A 78 -7.48 -0.06 -11.89
N VAL A 79 -6.84 -0.47 -10.80
CA VAL A 79 -5.45 -0.95 -10.82
C VAL A 79 -5.41 -2.47 -10.76
N TYR A 80 -4.63 -3.07 -11.67
CA TYR A 80 -4.38 -4.51 -11.71
C TYR A 80 -2.91 -4.79 -11.39
N MET A 81 -2.64 -5.95 -10.79
CA MET A 81 -1.30 -6.44 -10.53
C MET A 81 -1.17 -7.92 -10.88
N ASP A 82 0.03 -8.34 -11.26
CA ASP A 82 0.34 -9.76 -11.41
C ASP A 82 0.10 -10.49 -10.09
N LEU A 83 -0.35 -11.74 -10.19
CA LEU A 83 -0.48 -12.59 -9.01
C LEU A 83 0.87 -12.71 -8.29
N PRO A 84 0.88 -12.61 -6.94
CA PRO A 84 2.07 -12.88 -6.16
C PRO A 84 2.62 -14.28 -6.49
N PRO A 85 3.95 -14.46 -6.63
CA PRO A 85 4.55 -15.74 -7.02
C PRO A 85 4.18 -16.91 -6.08
N SER A 86 3.90 -16.63 -4.81
CA SER A 86 3.44 -17.63 -3.85
C SER A 86 2.09 -18.22 -4.23
N ILE A 87 1.16 -17.39 -4.70
CA ILE A 87 -0.20 -17.78 -5.10
C ILE A 87 -0.15 -18.51 -6.44
N SER A 88 0.59 -18.00 -7.42
CA SER A 88 0.74 -18.67 -8.72
C SER A 88 1.35 -20.06 -8.59
N LYS A 89 2.31 -20.25 -7.66
CA LYS A 89 2.87 -21.58 -7.35
C LYS A 89 1.86 -22.48 -6.65
N PHE A 90 1.04 -21.94 -5.76
CA PHE A 90 0.00 -22.71 -5.08
C PHE A 90 -1.05 -23.22 -6.06
N GLN A 91 -1.58 -22.38 -6.95
CA GLN A 91 -2.56 -22.80 -7.97
C GLN A 91 -2.03 -23.94 -8.85
N LYS A 92 -0.78 -23.83 -9.32
CA LYS A 92 -0.12 -24.90 -10.09
C LYS A 92 0.05 -26.20 -9.30
N ARG A 93 0.18 -26.13 -7.97
CA ARG A 93 0.33 -27.32 -7.10
C ARG A 93 -1.00 -27.97 -6.74
N VAL A 94 -2.09 -27.21 -6.72
CA VAL A 94 -3.43 -27.68 -6.36
C VAL A 94 -4.25 -28.11 -7.59
N GLY A 95 -3.68 -28.01 -8.80
CA GLY A 95 -4.36 -28.43 -10.02
C GLY A 95 -5.57 -27.56 -10.36
N ILE A 96 -5.58 -26.30 -9.93
CA ILE A 96 -6.57 -25.32 -10.40
C ILE A 96 -6.13 -24.91 -11.81
N ASP A 97 -6.44 -25.75 -12.78
CA ASP A 97 -6.23 -25.47 -14.18
C ASP A 97 -7.29 -24.48 -14.64
N VAL A 98 -6.84 -23.31 -15.07
CA VAL A 98 -7.71 -22.35 -15.75
C VAL A 98 -8.13 -23.01 -17.07
N PRO A 99 -9.45 -23.10 -17.38
CA PRO A 99 -9.90 -23.73 -18.61
C PRO A 99 -9.22 -23.01 -19.78
N SER A 100 -8.33 -23.73 -20.45
CA SER A 100 -7.68 -23.29 -21.68
C SER A 100 -8.64 -23.58 -22.81
N ASN A 101 -9.68 -22.76 -22.93
CA ASN A 101 -10.61 -22.81 -24.05
C ASN A 101 -9.95 -22.21 -25.30
N GLY A 102 -8.89 -22.86 -25.80
CA GLY A 102 -8.36 -22.76 -27.15
C GLY A 102 -7.86 -21.40 -27.66
N LEU A 103 -8.07 -20.30 -26.93
CA LEU A 103 -7.77 -18.95 -27.38
C LEU A 103 -7.26 -18.13 -26.19
N VAL A 104 -5.97 -17.81 -26.24
CA VAL A 104 -5.24 -16.96 -25.27
C VAL A 104 -4.96 -17.66 -23.93
N SER A 105 -3.68 -17.75 -23.58
CA SER A 105 -3.24 -18.02 -22.21
C SER A 105 -3.78 -16.91 -21.30
N THR A 106 -4.93 -17.14 -20.66
CA THR A 106 -5.56 -16.16 -19.76
C THR A 106 -4.61 -15.90 -18.60
N THR A 107 -3.86 -14.80 -18.69
CA THR A 107 -2.96 -14.37 -17.62
C THR A 107 -3.85 -13.87 -16.50
N MET A 108 -3.99 -14.66 -15.43
CA MET A 108 -4.67 -14.22 -14.23
C MET A 108 -3.95 -13.00 -13.66
N VAL A 109 -4.72 -11.96 -13.37
CA VAL A 109 -4.28 -10.74 -12.69
C VAL A 109 -5.20 -10.48 -11.50
N CYS A 110 -4.68 -9.79 -10.49
CA CYS A 110 -5.46 -9.36 -9.33
C CYS A 110 -5.88 -7.90 -9.52
N LYS A 111 -7.17 -7.61 -9.39
CA LYS A 111 -7.65 -6.23 -9.23
C LYS A 111 -7.42 -5.77 -7.79
N LEU A 112 -6.90 -4.57 -7.60
CA LEU A 112 -6.71 -3.96 -6.29
C LEU A 112 -7.95 -3.14 -5.91
N ASN A 113 -8.61 -3.52 -4.82
CA ASN A 113 -9.76 -2.78 -4.28
C ASN A 113 -9.34 -1.68 -3.28
N LYS A 114 -8.13 -1.77 -2.74
CA LYS A 114 -7.56 -0.84 -1.76
C LYS A 114 -6.15 -0.47 -2.17
N ALA A 115 -5.68 0.70 -1.72
CA ALA A 115 -4.32 1.13 -2.03
C ALA A 115 -3.28 0.21 -1.34
N LEU A 116 -2.23 -0.13 -2.07
CA LEU A 116 -1.10 -0.90 -1.55
C LEU A 116 0.15 -0.03 -1.45
N TYR A 117 1.11 -0.45 -0.64
CA TYR A 117 2.43 0.18 -0.66
C TYR A 117 3.04 0.08 -2.06
N GLY A 118 3.71 1.14 -2.49
CA GLY A 118 4.40 1.16 -3.77
C GLY A 118 3.57 1.64 -4.96
N LEU A 119 2.25 1.83 -4.88
CA LEU A 119 1.53 2.56 -5.94
C LEU A 119 1.83 4.06 -5.84
N LYS A 120 1.84 4.74 -6.99
CA LYS A 120 2.12 6.17 -7.07
C LYS A 120 1.06 7.05 -6.40
N GLN A 121 -0.18 6.59 -6.37
CA GLN A 121 -1.33 7.31 -5.81
C GLN A 121 -1.69 6.91 -4.37
N SER A 122 -0.97 5.97 -3.73
CA SER A 122 -1.38 5.44 -2.41
C SER A 122 -1.49 6.49 -1.31
N ARG A 123 -0.61 7.50 -1.34
CA ARG A 123 -0.67 8.62 -0.37
C ARG A 123 -1.93 9.46 -0.55
N ARG A 124 -2.33 9.71 -1.81
CA ARG A 124 -3.58 10.42 -2.13
C ARG A 124 -4.81 9.62 -1.72
N ALA A 125 -4.84 8.34 -2.03
CA ALA A 125 -5.91 7.43 -1.66
C ALA A 125 -6.14 7.39 -0.13
N TRP A 126 -5.05 7.35 0.64
CA TRP A 126 -5.12 7.45 2.10
C TRP A 126 -5.64 8.82 2.57
N PHE A 127 -5.08 9.91 2.05
CA PHE A 127 -5.50 11.26 2.41
C PHE A 127 -6.99 11.50 2.15
N GLY A 128 -7.50 11.04 1.00
CA GLY A 128 -8.93 11.13 0.68
C GLY A 128 -9.83 10.43 1.70
N ARG A 129 -9.37 9.32 2.30
CA ARG A 129 -10.14 8.62 3.34
C ARG A 129 -10.20 9.41 4.66
N PHE A 130 -9.17 10.18 4.95
CA PHE A 130 -9.09 11.01 6.17
C PHE A 130 -9.94 12.28 6.11
N HIS A 131 -10.26 12.77 4.91
CA HIS A 131 -10.87 14.10 4.72
C HIS A 131 -12.39 14.11 4.51
N TRP A 132 -13.11 13.04 4.84
CA TRP A 132 -14.58 12.95 4.70
C TRP A 132 -15.28 12.20 5.85
N GLN A 133 -15.09 12.67 7.08
CA GLN A 133 -16.02 12.45 8.20
C GLN A 133 -16.27 13.76 8.93
#